data_AF-A0A520J517-F1
#
_entry.id   AF-A0A520J517-F1
#
_cell.length_a   1.000
_cell.length_b   1.000
_cell.length_c   1.000
_cell.angle_alpha   90.00
_cell.angle_beta   90.00
_cell.angle_gamma   90.00
#
_symmetry.space_group_name_H-M   'P 1'
#
loop_
_entity.id
_entity.type
_entity.pdbx_description
1 polymer ?
#
loop_
_entity_poly.entity_id
_entity_poly.type
_entity_poly.pdbx_seq_one_letter_code
_entity_poly.pdbx_strand_id
1 'polypeptide(L)'
;MTGIRSLADELRETIKKDCNPGQNDLAKTEAGKKNTITKSSKKLVDPSLEKLFESILAFELKGREKLLIRLDDRTIFLLKQLKIAKSIDMNKLIAYCLQDFLHRHPELIQYVKENIKTIEL
;
A
#
# COMPACT_ATOMS: atom_id res chain seq x y z
N MET A 1 36.74 21.54 15.97
CA MET A 1 35.52 20.87 16.47
C MET A 1 34.37 21.18 15.51
N THR A 2 34.10 20.33 14.53
CA THR A 2 32.99 20.52 13.57
C THR A 2 31.69 20.02 14.18
N GLY A 3 30.86 20.94 14.67
CA GLY A 3 29.55 20.63 15.25
C GLY A 3 28.54 20.21 14.19
N ILE A 4 28.24 18.92 14.11
CA ILE A 4 27.14 18.39 13.31
C ILE A 4 25.84 18.84 13.97
N ARG A 5 25.17 19.85 13.41
CA ARG A 5 23.81 20.24 13.84
C ARG A 5 22.84 19.14 13.44
N SER A 6 22.06 18.66 14.40
CA SER A 6 21.10 17.59 14.13
C SER A 6 19.86 18.15 13.42
N LEU A 7 19.20 17.33 12.61
CA LEU A 7 17.89 17.66 12.03
C LEU A 7 16.85 18.00 13.14
N ALA A 8 17.05 17.43 14.34
CA ALA A 8 16.25 17.74 15.52
C ALA A 8 16.48 19.16 16.08
N ASP A 9 17.65 19.75 15.88
CA ASP A 9 17.95 21.14 16.29
C ASP A 9 17.30 22.15 15.33
N GLU A 10 17.29 21.88 14.02
CA GLU A 10 16.54 22.70 13.05
C GLU A 10 15.03 22.66 13.31
N LEU A 11 14.48 21.49 13.65
CA LEU A 11 13.07 21.35 14.05
C LEU A 11 12.76 22.13 15.34
N ARG A 12 13.69 22.20 16.30
CA ARG A 12 13.51 23.00 17.52
C ARG A 12 13.58 24.49 17.26
N GLU A 13 14.53 24.95 16.45
CA GLU A 13 14.68 26.38 16.14
C GLU A 13 13.54 26.91 15.25
N THR A 14 13.01 26.10 14.33
CA THR A 14 11.81 26.47 13.56
C THR A 14 10.57 26.60 14.46
N ILE A 15 10.23 25.58 15.25
CA ILE A 15 9.09 25.62 16.19
C ILE A 15 9.20 26.80 17.16
N LYS A 16 10.42 27.08 17.67
CA LYS A 16 10.68 28.20 18.58
C LYS A 16 10.55 29.57 17.91
N LYS A 17 10.76 29.65 16.59
CA LYS A 17 10.58 30.88 15.80
C LYS A 17 9.11 31.16 15.48
N ASP A 18 8.29 30.12 15.34
CA ASP A 18 6.84 30.23 15.10
C ASP A 18 6.00 30.49 16.37
N CYS A 19 6.56 30.29 17.57
CA CYS A 19 5.83 30.39 18.85
C CYS A 19 5.93 31.74 19.59
N ASN A 20 6.14 32.86 18.89
CA ASN A 20 6.26 34.19 19.53
C ASN A 20 5.20 35.20 19.01
N PRO A 21 4.01 35.29 19.64
CA PRO A 21 2.98 36.26 19.27
C PRO A 21 3.15 37.59 20.04
N GLY A 22 3.57 38.66 19.36
CA GLY A 22 3.59 39.99 19.98
C GLY A 22 4.20 41.12 19.14
N GLN A 23 3.34 41.83 18.40
CA GLN A 23 3.41 43.26 17.97
C GLN A 23 4.69 43.75 17.22
N ASN A 24 4.67 44.46 16.08
CA ASN A 24 3.69 44.85 15.03
C ASN A 24 4.51 44.91 13.68
N ASP A 25 4.15 45.49 12.53
CA ASP A 25 3.00 46.29 12.08
C ASP A 25 2.79 46.24 10.54
N LEU A 26 1.72 46.91 10.07
CA LEU A 26 1.45 47.46 8.73
C LEU A 26 2.32 47.05 7.51
N ALA A 27 1.74 46.22 6.63
CA ALA A 27 1.57 46.54 5.20
C ALA A 27 0.54 45.62 4.51
N LYS A 28 -0.19 46.15 3.51
CA LYS A 28 -1.17 45.46 2.66
C LYS A 28 -0.43 44.45 1.74
N THR A 29 -1.02 43.36 1.22
CA THR A 29 -2.18 43.33 0.31
C THR A 29 -2.73 41.90 0.12
N GLU A 30 -4.06 41.78 0.10
CA GLU A 30 -4.94 40.76 -0.53
C GLU A 30 -4.48 39.29 -0.70
N ALA A 31 -5.17 38.37 -0.01
CA ALA A 31 -6.16 37.45 -0.62
C ALA A 31 -6.68 36.44 0.42
N GLY A 32 -7.99 36.41 0.65
CA GLY A 32 -8.57 35.55 1.69
C GLY A 32 -8.71 34.08 1.29
N LYS A 33 -8.26 33.17 2.16
CA LYS A 33 -8.91 31.86 2.38
C LYS A 33 -8.54 31.25 3.74
N LYS A 34 -9.07 31.86 4.80
CA LYS A 34 -9.18 31.20 6.11
C LYS A 34 -10.30 30.17 6.01
N ASN A 35 -9.97 28.89 5.85
CA ASN A 35 -10.90 27.82 6.17
C ASN A 35 -10.16 26.55 6.63
N THR A 36 -10.26 26.31 7.94
CA THR A 36 -10.44 24.99 8.55
C THR A 36 -9.58 23.84 8.03
N ILE A 37 -8.50 23.57 8.78
CA ILE A 37 -8.00 22.21 8.98
C ILE A 37 -9.14 21.38 9.59
N THR A 38 -9.94 20.72 8.76
CA THR A 38 -10.94 19.76 9.21
C THR A 38 -10.98 18.56 8.29
N LYS A 39 -10.78 17.40 8.91
CA LYS A 39 -10.96 16.05 8.35
C LYS A 39 -9.97 15.73 7.23
N SER A 40 -9.04 14.86 7.59
CA SER A 40 -8.48 13.88 6.66
C SER A 40 -9.62 13.38 5.77
N SER A 41 -9.45 13.55 4.47
CA SER A 41 -10.33 12.93 3.50
C SER A 41 -10.15 11.42 3.64
N LYS A 42 -11.04 10.79 4.42
CA LYS A 42 -11.49 9.44 4.13
C LYS A 42 -12.04 9.50 2.70
N LYS A 43 -11.14 9.34 1.73
CA LYS A 43 -11.50 8.82 0.41
C LYS A 43 -12.42 7.65 0.72
N LEU A 44 -13.65 7.72 0.23
CA LEU A 44 -14.59 6.62 0.33
C LEU A 44 -13.88 5.46 -0.40
N VAL A 45 -13.24 4.59 0.37
CA VAL A 45 -12.69 3.35 -0.15
C VAL A 45 -13.91 2.59 -0.62
N ASP A 46 -13.92 2.25 -1.89
CA ASP A 46 -15.03 1.50 -2.47
C ASP A 46 -15.32 0.29 -1.56
N PRO A 47 -16.55 0.10 -1.04
CA PRO A 47 -16.86 -1.03 -0.18
C PRO A 47 -16.62 -2.38 -0.87
N SER A 48 -16.54 -2.42 -2.21
CA SER A 48 -16.05 -3.59 -2.96
C SER A 48 -14.55 -3.86 -2.71
N LEU A 49 -13.73 -2.82 -2.65
CA LEU A 49 -12.29 -2.90 -2.41
C LEU A 49 -11.96 -3.24 -0.95
N GLU A 50 -12.76 -2.78 0.02
CA GLU A 50 -12.61 -3.20 1.43
C GLU A 50 -12.86 -4.70 1.58
N LYS A 51 -13.96 -5.22 0.99
CA LYS A 51 -14.25 -6.67 0.93
C LYS A 51 -13.14 -7.48 0.25
N LEU A 52 -12.54 -6.95 -0.82
CA LEU A 52 -11.41 -7.61 -1.47
C LEU A 52 -10.20 -7.74 -0.52
N PHE A 53 -9.88 -6.69 0.24
CA PHE A 53 -8.81 -6.76 1.24
C PHE A 53 -9.15 -7.73 2.39
N GLU A 54 -10.40 -7.79 2.84
CA GLU A 54 -10.85 -8.77 3.83
C GLU A 54 -10.70 -10.21 3.31
N SER A 55 -11.12 -10.51 2.08
CA SER A 55 -10.94 -11.82 1.45
C SER A 55 -9.46 -12.22 1.34
N ILE A 56 -8.59 -11.29 0.95
CA ILE A 56 -7.14 -11.52 0.91
C ILE A 56 -6.57 -11.74 2.32
N LEU A 57 -7.03 -11.00 3.33
CA LEU A 57 -6.59 -11.14 4.72
C LEU A 57 -7.11 -12.43 5.38
N ALA A 58 -8.29 -12.91 5.01
CA ALA A 58 -8.84 -14.20 5.45
C ALA A 58 -8.14 -15.41 4.79
N PHE A 59 -7.42 -15.22 3.68
CA PHE A 59 -6.78 -16.30 2.94
C PHE A 59 -5.67 -17.00 3.73
N GLU A 60 -5.73 -18.32 3.88
CA GLU A 60 -4.71 -19.10 4.59
C GLU A 60 -3.74 -19.79 3.62
N LEU A 61 -2.45 -19.53 3.79
CA LEU A 61 -1.37 -20.19 3.05
C LEU A 61 -1.20 -21.64 3.53
N LYS A 62 -1.91 -22.58 2.91
CA LYS A 62 -1.90 -24.02 3.25
C LYS A 62 -0.97 -24.89 2.40
N GLY A 63 -0.13 -24.28 1.56
CA GLY A 63 0.83 -24.98 0.70
C GLY A 63 2.11 -25.41 1.43
N ARG A 64 2.63 -26.59 1.10
CA ARG A 64 3.96 -27.07 1.54
C ARG A 64 5.06 -26.83 0.50
N GLU A 65 4.68 -26.74 -0.77
CA GLU A 65 5.60 -26.53 -1.90
C GLU A 65 6.02 -25.06 -2.00
N LYS A 66 7.25 -24.83 -2.47
CA LYS A 66 7.82 -23.50 -2.68
C LYS A 66 8.01 -23.28 -4.19
N LEU A 67 7.42 -22.22 -4.71
CA LEU A 67 7.60 -21.79 -6.10
C LEU A 67 8.47 -20.54 -6.15
N LEU A 68 9.50 -20.54 -7.00
CA LEU A 68 10.28 -19.34 -7.30
C LEU A 68 9.75 -18.72 -8.59
N ILE A 69 9.23 -17.50 -8.50
CA ILE A 69 8.67 -16.76 -9.64
C ILE A 69 9.52 -15.52 -9.94
N ARG A 70 9.54 -15.13 -11.22
CA ARG A 70 10.09 -13.84 -11.67
C ARG A 70 8.91 -12.90 -11.95
N LEU A 71 8.98 -11.70 -11.39
CA LEU A 71 8.03 -10.62 -11.61
C LEU A 71 8.80 -9.38 -12.07
N ASP A 72 8.14 -8.48 -12.78
CA ASP A 72 8.71 -7.19 -13.17
C ASP A 72 8.85 -6.25 -11.96
N ASP A 73 9.79 -5.31 -12.05
CA ASP A 73 10.12 -4.38 -10.95
C ASP A 73 8.93 -3.53 -10.52
N ARG A 74 8.03 -3.18 -11.44
CA ARG A 74 6.83 -2.39 -11.16
C ARG A 74 5.83 -3.19 -10.33
N THR A 75 5.57 -4.45 -10.69
CA THR A 75 4.73 -5.36 -9.90
C THR A 75 5.35 -5.64 -8.52
N ILE A 76 6.66 -5.86 -8.44
CA ILE A 76 7.36 -6.02 -7.14
C ILE A 76 7.25 -4.76 -6.28
N PHE A 77 7.37 -3.56 -6.88
CA PHE A 77 7.19 -2.30 -6.16
C PHE A 77 5.76 -2.17 -5.61
N LEU A 78 4.74 -2.44 -6.43
CA LEU A 78 3.33 -2.41 -6.00
C LEU A 78 3.04 -3.42 -4.87
N LEU A 79 3.57 -4.64 -4.96
CA LEU A 79 3.51 -5.67 -3.91
C LEU A 79 4.10 -5.17 -2.58
N LYS A 80 5.28 -4.53 -2.63
CA LYS A 80 5.93 -3.95 -1.44
C LYS A 80 5.10 -2.81 -0.83
N GLN A 81 4.56 -1.91 -1.65
CA GLN A 81 3.70 -0.82 -1.17
C GLN A 81 2.41 -1.35 -0.54
N LEU A 82 1.78 -2.38 -1.13
CA LEU A 82 0.58 -2.99 -0.57
C LEU A 82 0.86 -3.69 0.77
N LYS A 83 2.01 -4.36 0.89
CA LYS A 83 2.46 -4.97 2.15
C LYS A 83 2.63 -3.94 3.27
N ILE A 84 3.16 -2.75 2.97
CA ILE A 84 3.29 -1.65 3.94
C ILE A 84 1.93 -1.03 4.27
N ALA A 85 1.08 -0.79 3.26
CA ALA A 85 -0.17 -0.05 3.43
C ALA A 85 -1.32 -0.85 4.08
N LYS A 86 -1.31 -2.18 3.95
CA LYS A 86 -2.40 -3.07 4.42
C LYS A 86 -1.93 -4.27 5.24
N SER A 87 -0.63 -4.38 5.56
CA SER A 87 -0.03 -5.53 6.27
C SER A 87 -0.27 -6.90 5.61
N ILE A 88 -0.58 -6.91 4.31
CA ILE A 88 -0.79 -8.12 3.51
C ILE A 88 0.58 -8.67 3.10
N ASP A 89 0.87 -9.94 3.39
CA ASP A 89 2.12 -10.53 2.90
C ASP A 89 2.11 -10.73 1.37
N MET A 90 3.28 -10.51 0.74
CA MET A 90 3.41 -10.61 -0.73
C MET A 90 3.12 -12.02 -1.24
N ASN A 91 3.61 -13.07 -0.55
CA ASN A 91 3.39 -14.45 -0.96
C ASN A 91 1.91 -14.84 -0.79
N LYS A 92 1.26 -14.31 0.26
CA LYS A 92 -0.18 -14.47 0.51
C LYS A 92 -1.02 -13.84 -0.60
N LEU A 93 -0.68 -12.63 -1.05
CA LEU A 93 -1.36 -12.01 -2.18
C LEU A 93 -1.15 -12.80 -3.48
N ILE A 94 0.09 -13.20 -3.78
CA ILE A 94 0.41 -13.98 -4.99
C ILE A 94 -0.38 -15.29 -5.03
N ALA A 95 -0.41 -16.04 -3.92
CA ALA A 95 -1.15 -17.29 -3.81
C ALA A 95 -2.68 -17.07 -3.93
N TYR A 96 -3.22 -16.03 -3.29
CA TYR A 96 -4.62 -15.65 -3.43
C TYR A 96 -4.98 -15.33 -4.89
N CYS A 97 -4.19 -14.48 -5.56
CA CYS A 97 -4.44 -14.11 -6.95
C CYS A 97 -4.36 -15.30 -7.91
N LEU A 98 -3.41 -16.21 -7.70
CA LEU A 98 -3.30 -17.44 -8.50
C LEU A 98 -4.50 -18.36 -8.29
N GLN A 99 -4.93 -18.55 -7.03
CA GLN A 99 -6.08 -19.38 -6.70
C GLN A 99 -7.38 -18.77 -7.25
N ASP A 100 -7.60 -17.46 -7.07
CA ASP A 100 -8.77 -16.74 -7.58
C ASP A 100 -8.83 -16.78 -9.12
N PHE A 101 -7.69 -16.62 -9.79
CA PHE A 101 -7.60 -16.76 -11.25
C PHE A 101 -8.01 -18.16 -11.73
N LEU A 102 -7.51 -19.23 -11.08
CA LEU A 102 -7.87 -20.61 -11.43
C LEU A 102 -9.34 -20.95 -11.11
N HIS A 103 -9.94 -20.32 -10.09
CA HIS A 103 -11.38 -20.48 -9.81
C HIS A 103 -12.26 -19.74 -10.84
N ARG A 104 -11.81 -18.58 -11.33
CA ARG A 104 -12.52 -17.82 -12.38
C ARG A 104 -12.38 -18.44 -13.77
N HIS A 105 -11.36 -19.26 -13.99
CA HIS A 105 -11.06 -19.91 -15.28
C HIS A 105 -11.03 -21.45 -15.15
N PRO A 106 -12.16 -22.12 -14.83
CA PRO A 106 -12.23 -23.57 -14.69
C PRO A 106 -11.88 -24.33 -15.99
N GLU A 107 -11.97 -23.67 -17.16
CA GLU A 107 -11.54 -24.19 -18.45
C GLU A 107 -10.05 -24.59 -18.45
N LEU A 108 -9.19 -23.90 -17.68
CA LEU A 108 -7.78 -24.27 -17.54
C LEU A 108 -7.63 -25.59 -16.78
N ILE A 109 -8.41 -25.77 -15.72
CA ILE A 109 -8.43 -27.00 -14.92
C ILE A 109 -8.97 -28.17 -15.76
N GLN A 110 -9.99 -27.94 -16.59
CA GLN A 110 -10.54 -28.93 -17.51
C GLN A 110 -9.53 -29.32 -18.60
N TYR A 111 -8.93 -28.34 -19.28
CA TYR A 111 -7.90 -28.57 -20.30
C TYR A 111 -6.72 -29.39 -19.74
N VAL A 112 -6.24 -29.07 -18.54
CA VAL A 112 -5.18 -29.82 -17.86
C VAL A 112 -5.63 -31.26 -17.55
N LYS A 113 -6.86 -31.49 -17.08
CA LYS A 113 -7.40 -32.85 -16.84
C LYS A 113 -7.53 -33.68 -18.12
N GLU A 114 -7.93 -33.06 -19.22
CA GLU A 114 -8.08 -33.73 -20.52
C GLU A 114 -6.71 -34.08 -21.12
N ASN A 115 -5.72 -33.19 -21.02
CA ASN A 115 -4.39 -33.43 -21.56
C ASN A 115 -3.52 -34.34 -20.67
N ILE A 116 -3.63 -34.28 -19.33
CA ILE A 116 -2.88 -35.20 -18.44
C ILE A 116 -3.28 -36.66 -18.66
N LYS A 117 -4.54 -36.96 -19.01
CA LYS A 117 -4.95 -38.32 -19.39
C LYS A 117 -4.28 -38.83 -20.68
N THR A 118 -3.83 -37.92 -21.54
CA THR A 118 -3.12 -38.22 -22.79
C THR A 118 -1.61 -38.31 -22.57
N ILE A 119 -1.11 -37.85 -21.42
CA ILE A 119 0.27 -38.05 -20.97
C ILE A 119 0.30 -39.36 -20.18
N GLU A 120 0.30 -40.49 -20.90
CA GLU A 120 0.85 -41.72 -20.34
C GLU A 120 2.34 -41.49 -20.05
N LEU A 121 2.78 -41.85 -18.84
CA LEU A 121 4.12 -41.60 -18.31
C LEU A 121 5.02 -42.84 -18.46
#